data_AF-A0AAW3U0B2-F1
#
_entry.id   AF-A0AAW3U0B2-F1
#
_cell.length_a   1.000
_cell.length_b   1.000
_cell.length_c   1.000
_cell.angle_alpha   90.00
_cell.angle_beta   90.00
_cell.angle_gamma   90.00
#
_symmetry.space_group_name_H-M   'P 1'
#
loop_
_entity.id
_entity.type
_entity.pdbx_description
1 polymer ?
#
loop_
_entity_poly.entity_id
_entity_poly.type
_entity_poly.pdbx_seq_one_letter_code
_entity_poly.pdbx_strand_id
1 'polypeptide(L)'
;MLLRSARRRAQKRGLPFDLERDDIRIPSFCPALGIPLFRSVGLKAQGPNSPTLDRITPELGYVRGNVRVISSRANQIKSDATPAELLQVACFYQEHQ
;
A
#
# COMPACT_ATOMS: atom_id res chain seq x y z
N MET A 1 -10.56 -8.99 5.09
CA MET A 1 -9.19 -9.29 4.60
C MET A 1 -8.31 -8.04 4.42
N LEU A 2 -8.82 -6.87 3.98
CA LEU A 2 -8.07 -5.60 4.00
C LEU A 2 -8.39 -4.74 5.23
N LEU A 3 -9.68 -4.38 5.42
CA LEU A 3 -10.14 -3.61 6.58
C LEU A 3 -9.72 -4.25 7.92
N ARG A 4 -9.93 -5.57 8.06
CA ARG A 4 -9.49 -6.34 9.24
C ARG A 4 -7.98 -6.26 9.47
N SER A 5 -7.18 -6.37 8.41
CA SER A 5 -5.72 -6.32 8.51
C SER A 5 -5.24 -4.92 8.84
N ALA A 6 -5.85 -3.89 8.24
CA ALA A 6 -5.60 -2.49 8.58
C ALA A 6 -5.95 -2.21 10.04
N ARG A 7 -7.10 -2.67 10.54
CA ARG A 7 -7.51 -2.54 11.95
C ARG A 7 -6.49 -3.17 12.89
N ARG A 8 -6.04 -4.40 12.58
CA ARG A 8 -5.00 -5.07 13.37
C ARG A 8 -3.68 -4.31 13.37
N ARG A 9 -3.27 -3.76 12.21
CA ARG A 9 -2.05 -2.94 12.08
C ARG A 9 -2.18 -1.61 12.85
N ALA A 10 -3.36 -1.00 12.85
CA ALA A 10 -3.64 0.23 13.58
C ALA A 10 -3.53 -0.02 15.10
N GLN A 11 -4.20 -1.05 15.61
CA GLN A 11 -4.14 -1.45 17.01
C GLN A 11 -2.71 -1.75 17.46
N LYS A 12 -1.96 -2.55 16.69
CA LYS A 12 -0.56 -2.89 17.01
C LYS A 12 0.35 -1.65 17.12
N ARG A 13 0.02 -0.58 16.40
CA ARG A 13 0.85 0.64 16.31
C ARG A 13 0.26 1.83 17.05
N GLY A 14 -0.85 1.66 17.79
CA GLY A 14 -1.53 2.76 18.47
C GLY A 14 -2.03 3.87 17.54
N LEU A 15 -2.43 3.54 16.30
CA LEU A 15 -2.83 4.53 15.30
C LEU A 15 -4.35 4.73 15.30
N PRO A 16 -4.83 5.96 14.96
CA PRO A 16 -6.23 6.21 14.66
C PRO A 16 -6.79 5.25 13.61
N PHE A 17 -8.05 4.83 13.79
CA PHE A 17 -8.76 3.98 12.86
C PHE A 17 -10.23 4.41 12.75
N ASP A 18 -10.61 4.96 11.61
CA ASP A 18 -11.97 5.38 11.25
C ASP A 18 -12.21 5.04 9.77
N LEU A 19 -12.21 3.75 9.45
CA LEU A 19 -12.57 3.25 8.13
C LEU A 19 -13.68 2.23 8.23
N GLU A 20 -14.57 2.30 7.25
CA GLU A 20 -15.63 1.34 6.99
C GLU A 20 -15.34 0.58 5.69
N ARG A 21 -16.23 -0.34 5.33
CA ARG A 21 -16.04 -1.16 4.12
C ARG A 21 -16.12 -0.30 2.86
N ASP A 22 -17.00 0.68 2.83
CA ASP A 22 -17.31 1.49 1.65
C ASP A 22 -16.23 2.54 1.36
N ASP A 23 -15.40 2.86 2.36
CA ASP A 23 -14.22 3.72 2.21
C ASP A 23 -13.08 3.02 1.43
N ILE A 24 -13.15 1.69 1.24
CA ILE A 24 -12.10 0.92 0.57
C ILE A 24 -12.57 0.49 -0.82
N ARG A 25 -12.21 1.29 -1.82
CA ARG A 25 -12.39 0.93 -3.23
C ARG A 25 -11.08 0.38 -3.79
N ILE A 26 -11.11 -0.85 -4.31
CA ILE A 26 -9.95 -1.51 -4.91
C ILE A 26 -9.98 -1.23 -6.42
N PRO A 27 -9.02 -0.49 -6.98
CA PRO A 27 -8.95 -0.26 -8.42
C PRO A 27 -8.48 -1.54 -9.15
N SER A 28 -8.76 -1.63 -10.45
CA SER A 28 -8.29 -2.76 -11.29
C SER A 28 -6.77 -2.78 -11.46
N PHE A 29 -6.13 -1.61 -11.38
CA PHE A 29 -4.68 -1.43 -11.52
C PHE A 29 -4.09 -0.65 -10.35
N CYS A 30 -2.84 -0.96 -10.01
CA CYS A 30 -2.08 -0.28 -8.97
C CYS A 30 -1.73 1.14 -9.45
N PRO A 31 -2.17 2.21 -8.76
CA PRO A 31 -1.93 3.57 -9.21
C PRO A 31 -0.44 3.96 -9.19
N ALA A 32 0.40 3.27 -8.41
CA ALA A 32 1.83 3.57 -8.31
C ALA A 32 2.70 2.84 -9.35
N LEU A 33 2.24 1.70 -9.90
CA LEU A 33 3.07 0.84 -10.76
C LEU A 33 2.38 0.41 -12.06
N GLY A 34 1.10 0.72 -12.26
CA GLY A 34 0.33 0.31 -13.44
C GLY A 34 0.03 -1.20 -13.55
N ILE A 35 0.46 -2.03 -12.61
CA ILE A 35 0.21 -3.48 -12.64
C ILE A 35 -1.22 -3.84 -12.20
N PRO A 36 -1.84 -4.92 -12.72
CA PRO A 36 -3.18 -5.34 -12.32
C PRO A 36 -3.21 -5.73 -10.83
N LEU A 37 -4.29 -5.38 -10.13
CA LEU A 37 -4.51 -5.78 -8.74
C LEU A 37 -5.45 -6.98 -8.67
N PHE A 38 -4.96 -8.05 -8.06
CA PHE A 38 -5.77 -9.23 -7.82
C PHE A 38 -5.25 -9.98 -6.60
N ARG A 39 -6.13 -10.72 -5.93
CA ARG A 39 -5.72 -11.67 -4.91
C ARG A 39 -5.56 -13.03 -5.56
N SER A 40 -4.36 -13.58 -5.47
CA SER A 40 -4.14 -14.98 -5.82
C SER A 40 -4.92 -15.87 -4.85
N VAL A 41 -5.37 -17.03 -5.34
CA VAL A 41 -6.03 -18.05 -4.54
C VAL A 41 -5.02 -19.13 -4.09
N GLY A 42 -5.34 -19.85 -3.01
CA GLY A 42 -4.50 -20.94 -2.49
C GLY A 42 -3.26 -20.48 -1.72
N LEU A 43 -2.20 -21.28 -1.72
CA LEU A 43 -0.99 -21.09 -0.91
C LEU A 43 -0.22 -19.79 -1.19
N LYS A 44 -0.49 -19.12 -2.32
CA LYS A 44 0.13 -17.84 -2.71
C LYS A 44 -0.80 -16.64 -2.52
N ALA A 45 -1.70 -16.68 -1.54
CA ALA A 45 -2.70 -15.63 -1.30
C ALA A 45 -2.15 -14.21 -1.04
N GLN A 46 -0.83 -14.05 -0.85
CA GLN A 46 -0.14 -12.76 -0.76
C GLN A 46 0.97 -12.66 -1.81
N GLY A 47 0.58 -12.43 -3.06
CA GLY A 47 1.48 -12.12 -4.17
C GLY A 47 1.78 -10.61 -4.31
N PRO A 48 2.74 -10.23 -5.18
CA PRO A 48 3.12 -8.82 -5.41
C PRO A 48 1.97 -7.94 -5.89
N ASN A 49 1.01 -8.51 -6.64
CA ASN A 49 -0.19 -7.84 -7.14
C ASN A 49 -1.32 -7.73 -6.10
N SER A 50 -1.13 -8.28 -4.90
CA SER A 50 -2.16 -8.26 -3.87
C SER A 50 -2.45 -6.81 -3.46
N PRO A 51 -3.73 -6.39 -3.40
CA PRO A 51 -4.08 -5.06 -2.94
C PRO A 51 -3.76 -4.92 -1.45
N THR A 52 -3.14 -3.81 -1.06
CA THR A 52 -2.88 -3.39 0.33
C THR A 52 -3.36 -1.97 0.56
N LEU A 53 -3.81 -1.70 1.79
CA LEU A 53 -4.11 -0.34 2.25
C LEU A 53 -2.82 0.36 2.67
N ASP A 54 -2.52 1.44 1.97
CA ASP A 54 -1.43 2.37 2.25
C ASP A 54 -1.98 3.65 2.91
N ARG A 55 -1.21 4.24 3.83
CA ARG A 55 -1.53 5.51 4.46
C ARG A 55 -0.81 6.61 3.71
N ILE A 56 -1.53 7.66 3.32
CA ILE A 56 -0.94 8.81 2.61
C ILE A 56 0.00 9.55 3.56
N THR A 57 -0.53 9.91 4.73
CA THR A 57 0.20 10.52 5.84
C THR A 57 0.27 9.49 6.98
N PRO A 58 1.43 8.86 7.24
CA PRO A 58 1.54 7.73 8.17
C PRO A 58 0.96 7.99 9.56
N GLU A 59 1.20 9.17 10.12
CA GLU A 59 0.83 9.61 11.47
C GLU A 59 -0.68 9.78 11.66
N LEU A 60 -1.42 10.13 10.61
CA LEU A 60 -2.88 10.27 10.67
C LEU A 60 -3.62 8.91 10.75
N GLY A 61 -2.89 7.79 10.64
CA GLY A 61 -3.47 6.46 10.81
C GLY A 61 -4.35 6.02 9.63
N TYR A 62 -5.33 5.16 9.90
CA TYR A 62 -6.24 4.62 8.89
C TYR A 62 -7.60 5.31 9.03
N VAL A 63 -7.73 6.51 8.45
CA VAL A 63 -8.95 7.33 8.50
C VAL A 63 -9.42 7.68 7.09
N ARG A 64 -10.70 8.05 6.96
CA ARG A 64 -11.27 8.50 5.69
C ARG A 64 -10.42 9.61 5.07
N GLY A 65 -10.15 9.50 3.77
CA GLY A 65 -9.30 10.45 3.04
C GLY A 65 -7.78 10.30 3.24
N ASN A 66 -7.31 9.51 4.22
CA ASN A 66 -5.87 9.28 4.45
C ASN A 66 -5.37 7.92 3.96
N VAL A 67 -6.15 7.21 3.16
CA VAL A 67 -5.77 5.88 2.66
C VAL A 67 -5.95 5.74 1.17
N ARG A 68 -5.13 4.88 0.58
CA ARG A 68 -5.23 4.46 -0.82
C ARG A 68 -4.93 2.98 -0.94
N VAL A 69 -5.43 2.35 -2.00
CA VAL A 69 -5.12 0.96 -2.32
C VAL A 69 -4.01 0.91 -3.36
N ILE A 70 -2.91 0.25 -3.02
CA ILE A 70 -1.78 -0.02 -3.91
C ILE A 70 -1.44 -1.51 -3.90
N SER A 71 -0.54 -1.95 -4.77
CA SER A 71 -0.05 -3.33 -4.76
C SER A 71 0.92 -3.57 -3.59
N SER A 72 1.01 -4.81 -3.13
CA SER A 72 1.98 -5.22 -2.11
C SER A 72 3.42 -4.90 -2.56
N ARG A 73 3.71 -5.06 -3.85
CA ARG A 73 5.01 -4.68 -4.44
C ARG A 73 5.28 -3.19 -4.31
N ALA A 74 4.32 -2.33 -4.67
CA ALA A 74 4.48 -0.88 -4.52
C ALA A 74 4.70 -0.49 -3.06
N ASN A 75 3.96 -1.10 -2.14
CA ASN A 75 4.11 -0.85 -0.72
C ASN A 75 5.47 -1.30 -0.16
N GLN A 76 6.04 -2.38 -0.71
CA GLN A 76 7.37 -2.86 -0.35
C GLN A 76 8.47 -1.93 -0.87
N ILE A 77 8.37 -1.46 -2.12
CA ILE A 77 9.34 -0.51 -2.69
C ILE A 77 9.48 0.74 -1.81
N LYS A 78 8.35 1.27 -1.32
CA LYS A 78 8.34 2.46 -0.47
C LYS A 78 8.45 2.21 1.04
N SER A 79 8.65 0.97 1.49
CA SER A 79 8.44 0.64 2.91
C SER A 79 9.42 1.32 3.86
N ASP A 80 10.60 1.66 3.35
CA ASP A 80 11.71 2.26 4.09
C ASP A 80 12.42 3.30 3.20
N ALA A 81 11.63 4.17 2.58
CA ALA A 81 12.16 5.23 1.75
C ALA A 81 11.22 6.44 1.78
N THR A 82 11.82 7.62 1.82
CA THR A 82 11.18 8.88 1.48
C THR A 82 10.99 8.97 -0.04
N PRO A 83 10.05 9.81 -0.53
CA PRO A 83 9.93 10.07 -1.95
C PRO A 83 11.23 10.58 -2.59
N ALA A 84 12.04 11.34 -1.85
CA ALA A 84 13.33 11.84 -2.33
C ALA A 84 14.36 10.71 -2.53
N GLU A 85 14.47 9.79 -1.56
CA GLU A 85 15.34 8.61 -1.69
C GLU A 85 14.89 7.70 -2.84
N LEU A 86 13.58 7.50 -3.02
CA LEU A 86 13.05 6.73 -4.15
C LEU A 86 13.45 7.35 -5.50
N LEU A 87 13.41 8.67 -5.60
CA LEU A 87 13.84 9.38 -6.81
C LEU A 87 15.35 9.24 -7.04
N GLN A 88 16.17 9.40 -6.01
CA GLN A 88 17.62 9.24 -6.13
C GLN A 88 18.02 7.84 -6.59
N VAL A 89 17.40 6.80 -6.00
CA VAL A 89 17.61 5.41 -6.41
C VAL A 89 17.17 5.20 -7.87
N ALA A 90 16.01 5.74 -8.25
CA ALA A 90 15.52 5.63 -9.62
C ALA A 90 16.49 6.29 -10.62
N CYS A 91 16.93 7.53 -10.37
CA CYS A 91 17.87 8.24 -11.24
C CYS A 91 19.20 7.49 -11.36
N PHE A 92 19.77 7.01 -10.26
CA PHE A 92 21.04 6.26 -10.26
C PHE A 92 21.00 5.08 -11.25
N TYR A 93 19.94 4.27 -11.21
CA TYR A 93 19.79 3.11 -12.10
C TYR A 93 19.41 3.49 -13.53
N GLN A 94 18.85 4.68 -13.78
CA GLN A 94 18.61 5.15 -15.14
C GLN A 94 19.89 5.64 -15.82
N GLU A 95 20.81 6.23 -15.05
CA GLU A 95 22.09 6.75 -15.57
C GLU A 95 23.15 5.65 -15.75
N HIS A 96 23.07 4.57 -14.99
CA HIS A 96 24.07 3.49 -14.96
C HIS A 96 23.51 2.17 -15.53
N GLN A 97 22.71 2.26 -16.58
CA GLN A 97 22.12 1.12 -17.30
C GLN A 97 22.94 0.71 -18.52
#